data_AF-A0A1E7MV04-F1
#
_entry.id   AF-A0A1E7MV04-F1
#
_cell.length_a   1.000
_cell.length_b   1.000
_cell.length_c   1.000
_cell.angle_alpha   90.00
_cell.angle_beta   90.00
_cell.angle_gamma   90.00
#
_symmetry.space_group_name_H-M   'P 1'
#
loop_
_entity.id
_entity.type
_entity.pdbx_description
1 polymer ?
#
loop_
_entity_poly.entity_id
_entity_poly.type
_entity_poly.pdbx_seq_one_letter_code
_entity_poly.pdbx_strand_id
1 'polypeptide(L)'
;MTGDGAARGPVVWAMAVREAVQGPPIAELIVEVGANLHADLFEAAVDSGFTVAAGEPPATTGVIEVGGGRVERLLLVGGRQGWEPGSRVEVSPRWLAAAEGRGEAVVVVVPPPDWPLGPVAEDLGTRVDAFTRWVEEQRVAGRVLHGAVSVRGWA
;
A
#
# COMPACT_ATOMS: atom_id res chain seq x y z
N MET A 1 -14.77 12.57 -32.24
CA MET A 1 -13.40 12.43 -31.70
C MET A 1 -13.51 12.42 -30.19
N THR A 2 -14.00 11.30 -29.66
CA THR A 2 -14.08 11.00 -28.23
C THR A 2 -12.97 10.01 -28.00
N GLY A 3 -11.90 10.45 -27.32
CA GLY A 3 -10.84 9.54 -26.90
C GLY A 3 -11.44 8.56 -25.91
N ASP A 4 -11.49 7.29 -26.31
CA ASP A 4 -11.63 6.18 -25.37
C ASP A 4 -10.49 6.34 -24.38
N GLY A 5 -10.83 6.83 -23.19
CA GLY A 5 -9.92 6.89 -22.06
C GLY A 5 -9.49 5.46 -21.79
N ALA A 6 -8.25 5.14 -22.13
CA ALA A 6 -7.61 3.88 -21.81
C ALA A 6 -7.99 3.54 -20.36
N ALA A 7 -8.67 2.41 -20.18
CA ALA A 7 -9.05 1.94 -18.85
C ALA A 7 -7.77 1.93 -18.02
N ARG A 8 -7.64 2.90 -17.10
CA ARG A 8 -6.64 2.86 -16.03
C ARG A 8 -6.92 1.53 -15.34
N GLY A 9 -6.01 0.56 -15.43
CA GLY A 9 -6.24 -0.76 -14.87
C GLY A 9 -6.60 -0.65 -13.38
N PRO A 10 -7.25 -1.67 -12.80
CA PRO A 10 -7.75 -1.57 -11.42
C PRO A 10 -6.60 -1.23 -10.48
N VAL A 11 -6.84 -0.24 -9.63
CA VAL A 11 -5.94 0.14 -8.54
C VAL A 11 -6.51 -0.49 -7.27
N VAL A 12 -5.91 -1.60 -6.84
CA VAL A 12 -6.40 -2.46 -5.76
C VAL A 12 -5.57 -2.20 -4.51
N TRP A 13 -6.23 -1.71 -3.47
CA TRP A 13 -5.59 -1.31 -2.22
C TRP A 13 -6.19 -2.10 -1.07
N ALA A 14 -5.34 -2.47 -0.12
CA ALA A 14 -5.70 -3.35 0.98
C ALA A 14 -4.97 -2.94 2.25
N MET A 15 -5.61 -3.11 3.40
CA MET A 15 -5.05 -2.73 4.69
C MET A 15 -4.85 -3.96 5.58
N ALA A 16 -3.66 -4.09 6.16
CA ALA A 16 -3.32 -5.15 7.08
C ALA A 16 -2.70 -4.58 8.36
N VAL A 17 -2.82 -5.32 9.46
CA VAL A 17 -2.13 -5.02 10.71
C VAL A 17 -1.31 -6.24 11.07
N ARG A 18 0.01 -6.07 11.07
CA ARG A 18 0.96 -7.14 11.38
C ARG A 18 1.50 -6.96 12.79
N GLU A 19 1.52 -8.04 13.56
CA GLU A 19 2.18 -8.03 14.87
C GLU A 19 3.69 -7.87 14.68
N ALA A 20 4.30 -6.99 15.46
CA ALA A 20 5.75 -6.81 15.45
C ALA A 20 6.40 -7.78 16.44
N VAL A 21 7.62 -8.24 16.11
CA VAL A 21 8.43 -9.03 17.05
C VAL A 21 8.74 -8.22 18.31
N GLN A 22 8.92 -6.90 18.16
CA GLN A 22 9.07 -5.94 19.26
C GLN A 22 8.37 -4.61 18.93
N GLY A 23 7.80 -3.98 19.95
CA GLY A 23 7.12 -2.67 19.85
C GLY A 23 5.66 -2.77 19.40
N PRO A 24 5.05 -1.62 19.05
CA PRO A 24 3.65 -1.56 18.60
C PRO A 24 3.42 -2.38 17.31
N PRO A 25 2.19 -2.81 17.00
CA PRO A 25 1.86 -3.43 15.72
C PRO A 25 2.23 -2.53 14.53
N ILE A 26 2.41 -3.14 13.35
CA ILE A 26 2.73 -2.44 12.09
C ILE A 26 1.44 -2.31 11.29
N ALA A 27 1.10 -1.07 10.95
CA ALA A 27 0.04 -0.74 9.99
C ALA A 27 0.58 -0.87 8.56
N GLU A 28 0.01 -1.76 7.74
CA GLU A 28 0.43 -1.97 6.36
C GLU A 28 -0.68 -1.54 5.38
N LEU A 29 -0.30 -0.79 4.35
CA LEU A 29 -1.13 -0.53 3.17
C LEU A 29 -0.48 -1.23 1.98
N ILE A 30 -1.15 -2.24 1.41
CA ILE A 30 -0.67 -2.91 0.22
C ILE A 30 -1.34 -2.31 -1.01
N VAL A 31 -0.52 -2.00 -2.01
CA VAL A 31 -0.90 -1.32 -3.24
C VAL A 31 -0.53 -2.18 -4.44
N GLU A 32 -1.54 -2.58 -5.19
CA GLU A 32 -1.41 -3.09 -6.56
C GLU A 32 -2.07 -2.10 -7.53
N VAL A 33 -1.45 -1.92 -8.69
CA VAL A 33 -2.04 -1.19 -9.81
C VAL A 33 -2.03 -2.06 -11.05
N GLY A 34 -2.94 -1.79 -11.99
CA GLY A 34 -2.95 -2.48 -13.29
C GLY A 34 -1.59 -2.43 -13.99
N ALA A 35 -1.31 -3.44 -14.81
CA ALA A 35 -0.02 -3.63 -15.48
C ALA A 35 0.48 -2.39 -16.26
N ASN A 36 -0.44 -1.57 -16.78
CA ASN A 36 -0.12 -0.34 -17.52
C ASN A 36 0.34 0.83 -16.63
N LEU A 37 0.14 0.73 -15.31
CA LEU A 37 0.50 1.77 -14.33
C LEU A 37 1.62 1.31 -13.38
N HIS A 38 1.96 0.02 -13.38
CA HIS A 38 2.90 -0.55 -12.43
C HIS A 38 4.31 0.04 -12.57
N ALA A 39 4.80 0.24 -13.80
CA ALA A 39 6.11 0.84 -14.01
C ALA A 39 6.19 2.25 -13.40
N ASP A 40 5.19 3.08 -13.66
CA ASP A 40 5.10 4.45 -13.15
C ASP A 40 5.02 4.48 -11.61
N LEU A 41 4.20 3.62 -11.01
CA LEU A 41 4.11 3.52 -9.55
C LEU A 41 5.42 3.03 -8.93
N PHE A 42 6.05 2.02 -9.54
CA PHE A 42 7.30 1.45 -9.05
C PHE A 42 8.42 2.48 -9.10
N GLU A 43 8.55 3.23 -10.20
CA GLU A 43 9.51 4.33 -10.33
C GLU A 43 9.25 5.42 -9.29
N ALA A 44 7.99 5.85 -9.13
CA ALA A 44 7.63 6.84 -8.12
C ALA A 44 7.94 6.38 -6.68
N ALA A 45 7.76 5.09 -6.39
CA ALA A 45 8.10 4.50 -5.10
C ALA A 45 9.63 4.52 -4.88
N VAL A 46 10.42 4.09 -5.87
CA VAL A 46 11.89 4.13 -5.81
C VAL A 46 12.38 5.57 -5.60
N ASP A 47 11.86 6.54 -6.36
CA ASP A 47 12.18 7.96 -6.22
C ASP A 47 11.78 8.54 -4.86
N SER A 48 10.83 7.91 -4.18
CA SER A 48 10.41 8.28 -2.83
C SER A 48 11.27 7.69 -1.72
N GLY A 49 12.15 6.73 -2.06
CA GLY A 49 13.04 6.03 -1.13
C GLY A 49 12.60 4.61 -0.78
N PHE A 50 11.63 4.03 -1.49
CA PHE A 50 11.24 2.64 -1.28
C PHE A 50 12.33 1.70 -1.77
N THR A 51 12.50 0.57 -1.08
CA THR A 51 13.48 -0.46 -1.45
C THR A 51 12.80 -1.80 -1.63
N VAL A 52 13.51 -2.75 -2.25
CA VAL A 52 13.12 -4.16 -2.22
C VAL A 52 12.85 -4.55 -0.78
N ALA A 53 11.74 -5.25 -0.57
CA ALA A 53 11.22 -5.60 0.74
C ALA A 53 12.11 -6.62 1.47
N ALA A 54 13.33 -6.27 1.83
CA ALA A 54 14.27 -7.11 2.55
C ALA A 54 14.55 -6.49 3.91
N GLY A 55 14.14 -7.15 5.00
CA GLY A 55 14.30 -6.63 6.35
C GLY A 55 13.30 -5.52 6.71
N GLU A 56 13.81 -4.48 7.37
CA GLU A 56 13.05 -3.34 7.90
C GLU A 56 12.75 -2.29 6.81
N PRO A 57 11.51 -1.76 6.72
CA PRO A 57 11.19 -0.72 5.74
C PRO A 57 12.00 0.56 5.98
N PRO A 58 12.62 1.15 4.95
CA PRO A 58 13.30 2.44 5.10
C PRO A 58 12.30 3.58 5.27
N ALA A 59 12.69 4.65 5.97
CA ALA A 59 11.93 5.89 5.97
C ALA A 59 11.93 6.52 4.56
N THR A 60 10.76 6.99 4.12
CA THR A 60 10.56 7.53 2.78
C THR A 60 9.96 8.94 2.81
N THR A 61 9.84 9.56 1.64
CA THR A 61 9.10 10.83 1.48
C THR A 61 7.60 10.64 1.24
N GLY A 62 7.11 9.40 1.32
CA GLY A 62 5.71 9.07 1.05
C GLY A 62 4.76 9.53 2.17
N VAL A 63 3.52 9.80 1.78
CA VAL A 63 2.44 10.18 2.71
C VAL A 63 1.16 9.45 2.35
N ILE A 64 0.50 8.84 3.33
CA ILE A 64 -0.89 8.38 3.19
C ILE A 64 -1.80 9.50 3.68
N GLU A 65 -2.73 9.93 2.83
CA GLU A 65 -3.79 10.86 3.21
C GLU A 65 -5.04 10.07 3.60
N VAL A 66 -5.51 10.30 4.83
CA VAL A 66 -6.73 9.73 5.39
C VAL A 66 -7.74 10.85 5.61
N GLY A 67 -9.00 10.60 5.23
CA GLY A 67 -10.08 11.56 5.38
C GLY A 67 -11.43 10.87 5.43
N GLY A 68 -12.34 11.32 6.29
CA GLY A 68 -13.69 10.74 6.40
C GLY A 68 -13.72 9.24 6.70
N GLY A 69 -12.73 8.73 7.45
CA GLY A 69 -12.60 7.32 7.83
C GLY A 69 -12.03 6.39 6.75
N ARG A 70 -11.52 6.92 5.64
CA ARG A 70 -11.00 6.14 4.51
C ARG A 70 -9.63 6.65 4.05
N VAL A 71 -8.89 5.79 3.34
CA VAL A 71 -7.71 6.21 2.62
C VAL A 71 -8.16 6.98 1.38
N GLU A 72 -7.69 8.22 1.24
CA GLU A 72 -7.98 9.06 0.08
C GLU A 72 -6.89 8.93 -0.97
N ARG A 73 -5.62 9.05 -0.57
CA ARG A 73 -4.47 9.09 -1.50
C ARG A 73 -3.20 8.54 -0.89
N LEU A 74 -2.30 8.11 -1.77
CA LEU A 74 -0.89 7.87 -1.49
C LEU A 74 -0.10 8.89 -2.30
N LEU A 75 0.60 9.77 -1.59
CA LEU A 75 1.46 10.78 -2.16
C LEU A 75 2.89 10.28 -2.17
N LEU A 76 3.51 10.33 -3.34
CA LEU A 76 4.89 9.94 -3.61
C LEU A 76 5.68 11.13 -4.15
N VAL A 77 7.00 10.98 -4.16
CA VAL A 77 7.97 11.93 -4.70
C VAL A 77 7.83 13.31 -4.04
N GLY A 78 7.71 13.31 -2.70
CA GLY A 78 7.48 14.52 -1.90
C GLY A 78 6.15 15.22 -2.18
N GLY A 79 5.11 14.48 -2.58
CA GLY A 79 3.78 15.02 -2.84
C GLY A 79 3.49 15.40 -4.29
N ARG A 80 4.43 15.18 -5.21
CA ARG A 80 4.24 15.52 -6.64
C ARG A 80 3.38 14.52 -7.39
N GLN A 81 3.33 13.27 -6.92
CA GLN A 81 2.54 12.22 -7.54
C GLN A 81 1.53 11.68 -6.55
N GLY A 82 0.24 11.77 -6.89
CA GLY A 82 -0.85 11.24 -6.10
C GLY A 82 -1.46 10.02 -6.77
N TRP A 83 -1.61 8.96 -5.98
CA TRP A 83 -2.28 7.73 -6.37
C TRP A 83 -3.56 7.61 -5.56
N GLU A 84 -4.64 7.15 -6.20
CA GLU A 84 -5.96 7.01 -5.57
C GLU A 84 -6.41 5.55 -5.70
N PRO A 85 -7.09 5.01 -4.67
CA PRO A 85 -7.63 3.66 -4.77
C PRO A 85 -8.76 3.63 -5.80
N GLY A 86 -8.84 2.55 -6.58
CA GLY A 86 -9.90 2.36 -7.57
C GLY A 86 -11.28 2.08 -6.95
N SER A 87 -11.30 1.74 -5.67
CA SER A 87 -12.49 1.50 -4.85
C SER A 87 -12.30 2.10 -3.46
N ARG A 88 -13.37 2.15 -2.66
CA ARG A 88 -13.31 2.72 -1.30
C ARG A 88 -12.53 1.80 -0.37
N VAL A 89 -11.52 2.35 0.32
CA VAL A 89 -10.69 1.62 1.31
C VAL A 89 -10.91 2.24 2.69
N GLU A 90 -11.71 1.58 3.52
CA GLU A 90 -12.01 2.03 4.88
C GLU A 90 -10.82 1.81 5.82
N VAL A 91 -10.51 2.82 6.62
CA VAL A 91 -9.47 2.72 7.65
C VAL A 91 -10.08 2.09 8.90
N SER A 92 -9.66 0.87 9.22
CA SER A 92 -10.08 0.23 10.46
C SER A 92 -9.47 0.93 11.69
N PRO A 93 -10.18 1.01 12.83
CA PRO A 93 -9.61 1.57 14.07
C PRO A 93 -8.32 0.89 14.52
N ARG A 94 -8.20 -0.43 14.28
CA ARG A 94 -7.01 -1.22 14.61
C ARG A 94 -5.80 -0.78 13.78
N TRP A 95 -6.01 -0.51 12.49
CA TRP A 95 -4.95 -0.01 11.62
C TRP A 95 -4.50 1.39 12.03
N LEU A 96 -5.46 2.27 12.33
CA LEU A 96 -5.16 3.62 12.76
C LEU A 96 -4.33 3.62 14.06
N ALA A 97 -4.75 2.84 15.05
CA ALA A 97 -4.00 2.71 16.31
C ALA A 97 -2.57 2.17 16.11
N ALA A 98 -2.38 1.25 15.16
CA ALA A 98 -1.05 0.73 14.82
C ALA A 98 -0.18 1.79 14.14
N ALA A 99 -0.75 2.58 13.22
CA ALA A 99 -0.05 3.67 12.56
C ALA A 99 0.33 4.79 13.55
N GLU A 100 -0.60 5.18 14.42
CA GLU A 100 -0.35 6.17 15.47
C GLU A 100 0.70 5.69 16.48
N GLY A 101 0.64 4.41 16.86
CA GLY A 101 1.60 3.81 17.80
C GLY A 101 3.04 3.87 17.32
N ARG A 102 3.27 3.89 16.00
CA ARG A 102 4.60 4.00 15.38
C ARG A 102 4.91 5.39 14.82
N GLY A 103 3.90 6.25 14.67
CA GLY A 103 4.01 7.53 13.97
C GLY A 103 4.11 7.40 12.45
N GLU A 104 3.93 6.19 11.91
CA GLU A 104 4.10 5.85 10.50
C GLU A 104 3.31 4.59 10.15
N ALA A 105 3.07 4.41 8.86
CA ALA A 105 2.57 3.16 8.29
C ALA A 105 3.58 2.63 7.26
N VAL A 106 3.52 1.34 6.96
CA VAL A 106 4.33 0.71 5.94
C VAL A 106 3.50 0.56 4.68
N VAL A 107 3.99 1.09 3.56
CA VAL A 107 3.40 0.83 2.26
C VAL A 107 4.16 -0.30 1.59
N VAL A 108 3.42 -1.24 1.01
CA VAL A 108 3.96 -2.38 0.27
C VAL A 108 3.44 -2.30 -1.16
N VAL A 109 4.33 -2.15 -2.13
CA VAL A 109 3.99 -2.12 -3.56
C VAL A 109 4.25 -3.50 -4.16
N VAL A 110 3.22 -4.08 -4.77
CA VAL A 110 3.27 -5.44 -5.33
C VAL A 110 3.02 -5.45 -6.84
N PRO A 111 3.62 -6.40 -7.58
CA PRO A 111 3.45 -6.49 -9.03
C PRO A 111 2.06 -7.03 -9.42
N PRO A 112 1.44 -6.54 -10.50
CA PRO A 112 0.25 -7.16 -11.09
C PRO A 112 0.61 -8.38 -11.95
N PRO A 113 -0.35 -9.28 -12.27
CA PRO A 113 -1.70 -9.41 -11.73
C PRO A 113 -1.73 -10.32 -10.49
N ASP A 114 -0.68 -10.25 -9.68
CA ASP A 114 -0.37 -11.33 -8.77
C ASP A 114 -1.22 -11.26 -7.47
N TRP A 115 -2.07 -10.24 -7.28
CA TRP A 115 -3.05 -10.19 -6.19
C TRP A 115 -4.00 -11.40 -6.20
N PRO A 116 -3.83 -12.36 -5.28
CA PRO A 116 -4.54 -13.64 -5.34
C PRO A 116 -6.02 -13.53 -4.91
N LEU A 117 -6.48 -12.35 -4.46
CA LEU A 117 -7.79 -12.17 -3.84
C LEU A 117 -8.83 -11.44 -4.71
N GLY A 118 -8.46 -10.98 -5.91
CA GLY A 118 -9.30 -10.16 -6.78
C GLY A 118 -9.52 -8.72 -6.28
N PRO A 119 -10.18 -7.85 -7.08
CA PRO A 119 -10.29 -6.40 -6.83
C PRO A 119 -11.17 -5.98 -5.64
N VAL A 120 -11.80 -6.93 -4.95
CA VAL A 120 -12.71 -6.68 -3.82
C VAL A 120 -12.46 -7.75 -2.78
N ALA A 121 -11.53 -7.51 -1.87
CA ALA A 121 -11.43 -8.30 -0.64
C ALA A 121 -11.89 -7.43 0.52
N GLU A 122 -13.20 -7.20 0.56
CA GLU A 122 -13.88 -6.92 1.82
C GLU A 122 -13.60 -8.11 2.74
N ASP A 123 -12.96 -7.82 3.86
CA ASP A 123 -12.55 -8.76 4.91
C ASP A 123 -11.33 -9.66 4.60
N LEU A 124 -10.15 -9.06 4.73
CA LEU A 124 -8.86 -9.76 4.79
C LEU A 124 -8.80 -10.82 5.89
N GLY A 125 -9.66 -10.79 6.93
CA GLY A 125 -9.55 -11.62 8.13
C GLY A 125 -9.46 -13.13 7.90
N THR A 126 -10.05 -13.65 6.83
CA THR A 126 -10.02 -15.10 6.49
C THR A 126 -8.95 -15.44 5.42
N ARG A 127 -8.36 -14.43 4.77
CA ARG A 127 -7.40 -14.60 3.66
C ARG A 127 -5.99 -14.07 3.99
N VAL A 128 -5.79 -13.57 5.21
CA VAL A 128 -4.52 -13.01 5.70
C VAL A 128 -3.36 -13.98 5.51
N ASP A 129 -3.51 -15.27 5.82
CA ASP A 129 -2.38 -16.21 5.77
C ASP A 129 -1.93 -16.49 4.33
N ALA A 130 -2.88 -16.70 3.41
CA ALA A 130 -2.58 -16.91 2.00
C ALA A 130 -1.96 -15.66 1.36
N PHE A 131 -2.48 -14.50 1.73
CA PHE A 131 -1.96 -13.21 1.29
C PHE A 131 -0.55 -12.94 1.85
N THR A 132 -0.36 -13.15 3.15
CA THR A 132 0.93 -12.97 3.84
C THR A 132 1.98 -13.89 3.25
N ARG A 133 1.64 -15.16 3.01
CA ARG A 133 2.54 -16.12 2.35
C ARG A 133 2.88 -15.69 0.93
N TRP A 134 1.90 -15.24 0.15
CA TRP A 134 2.14 -14.77 -1.21
C TRP A 134 3.04 -13.52 -1.23
N VAL A 135 2.78 -12.54 -0.35
CA VAL A 135 3.66 -11.36 -0.20
C VAL A 135 5.08 -11.79 0.15
N GLU A 136 5.24 -12.77 1.06
CA GLU A 136 6.55 -13.30 1.43
C GLU A 136 7.25 -14.02 0.27
N GLU A 137 6.52 -14.76 -0.57
CA GLU A 137 7.07 -15.37 -1.79
C GLU A 137 7.57 -14.31 -2.78
N GLN A 138 6.79 -13.26 -3.00
CA GLN A 138 7.18 -12.15 -3.89
C GLN A 138 8.33 -11.32 -3.29
N ARG A 139 8.37 -11.21 -1.96
CA ARG A 139 9.44 -10.59 -1.19
C ARG A 139 10.76 -11.34 -1.41
N VAL A 140 10.76 -12.67 -1.25
CA VAL A 140 11.91 -13.54 -1.53
C VAL A 140 12.33 -13.45 -2.99
N ALA A 141 11.38 -13.29 -3.91
CA ALA A 141 11.65 -13.09 -5.33
C ALA A 141 12.19 -11.69 -5.69
N GLY A 142 12.26 -10.76 -4.73
CA GLY A 142 12.76 -9.40 -4.92
C GLY A 142 11.85 -8.48 -5.75
N ARG A 143 10.54 -8.78 -5.81
CA ARG A 143 9.58 -8.08 -6.68
C ARG A 143 8.68 -7.09 -5.94
N VAL A 144 8.75 -7.08 -4.62
CA VAL A 144 7.95 -6.21 -3.74
C VAL A 144 8.81 -5.08 -3.24
N LEU A 145 8.29 -3.86 -3.29
CA LEU A 145 8.90 -2.71 -2.62
C LEU A 145 8.20 -2.44 -1.29
N HIS A 146 8.93 -1.91 -0.33
CA HIS A 146 8.36 -1.37 0.89
C HIS A 146 9.00 -0.06 1.33
N GLY A 147 8.27 0.70 2.12
CA GLY A 147 8.74 1.95 2.70
C GLY A 147 7.85 2.38 3.86
N ALA A 148 8.46 2.96 4.88
CA ALA A 148 7.75 3.63 5.95
C ALA A 148 7.34 5.04 5.48
N VAL A 149 6.06 5.35 5.63
CA VAL A 149 5.42 6.60 5.18
C VAL A 149 4.70 7.26 6.35
N SER A 150 4.65 8.59 6.32
CA SER A 150 3.83 9.33 7.28
C SER A 150 2.34 9.19 6.95
N VAL A 151 1.48 9.32 7.96
CA VAL A 151 0.02 9.36 7.78
C VAL A 151 -0.47 10.76 8.12
N ARG A 152 -1.28 11.36 7.24
CA ARG A 152 -1.81 12.72 7.37
C ARG A 152 -3.33 12.71 7.35
N GLY A 153 -3.94 13.64 8.09
CA GLY A 153 -5.39 13.86 8.09
C GLY A 153 -6.11 13.32 9.32
N TRP A 154 -5.37 13.04 10.41
CA TRP A 154 -5.97 12.70 11.70
C TRP A 154 -6.76 13.90 12.24
N ALA A 155 -8.06 13.72 12.44
CA ALA A 155 -8.96 14.63 13.13
C ALA A 155 -9.83 13.84 14.09
#